data_AF-C0PNP5-F1
#
_entry.id   AF-C0PNP5-F1
#
_cell.length_a   1.000
_cell.length_b   1.000
_cell.length_c   1.000
_cell.angle_alpha   90.00
_cell.angle_beta   90.00
_cell.angle_gamma   90.00
#
_symmetry.space_group_name_H-M   'P 1'
#
loop_
_entity.id
_entity.type
_entity.pdbx_description
1 polymer ?
#
loop_
_entity_poly.entity_id
_entity_poly.type
_entity_poly.pdbx_seq_one_letter_code
_entity_poly.pdbx_strand_id
1 'polypeptide(L)'
;MTGSWKDTIVPASGNYLMPPSDLVARAHAHNLQVHPYTYRNENQFLHFNFFQDPYNEYDFWINTVGVDGLFTDFTGTLHRYQELTSPHRKDETANSLLVKISQMISAYEGL
;
A
#
# COMPACT_ATOMS: atom_id res chain seq x y z
N MET A 1 4.38 6.15 21.52
CA MET A 1 4.27 5.34 20.30
C MET A 1 5.41 4.33 20.30
N THR A 2 5.17 3.13 20.80
CA THR A 2 6.13 2.02 20.64
C THR A 2 5.84 1.40 19.29
N GLY A 3 6.51 1.88 18.23
CA GLY A 3 6.31 1.26 16.93
C GLY A 3 6.87 -0.16 16.98
N SER A 4 6.01 -1.14 16.76
CA SER A 4 6.42 -2.54 16.71
C SER A 4 7.07 -2.79 15.36
N TRP A 5 8.24 -3.44 15.37
CA TRP A 5 8.90 -3.93 14.16
C TRP A 5 7.93 -4.82 13.37
N LYS A 6 7.92 -4.72 12.02
CA LYS A 6 6.94 -5.44 11.18
C LYS A 6 6.84 -6.94 11.48
N ASP A 7 7.96 -7.60 11.81
CA ASP A 7 7.94 -9.04 12.12
C ASP A 7 7.28 -9.38 13.47
N THR A 8 6.94 -8.38 14.29
CA THR A 8 6.16 -8.57 15.52
C THR A 8 4.69 -8.84 15.20
N ILE A 9 4.20 -8.30 14.08
CA ILE A 9 2.81 -8.46 13.64
C ILE A 9 2.67 -9.71 12.79
N VAL A 10 3.58 -9.89 11.83
CA VAL A 10 3.63 -11.08 10.98
C VAL A 10 5.03 -11.69 11.09
N PRO A 11 5.21 -12.72 11.93
CA PRO A 11 6.52 -13.33 12.08
C PRO A 11 7.00 -13.93 10.77
N ALA A 12 8.32 -14.00 10.59
CA ALA A 12 8.94 -14.61 9.43
C ALA A 12 9.90 -15.71 9.87
N SER A 13 9.93 -16.81 9.11
CA SER A 13 10.86 -17.91 9.31
C SER A 13 11.59 -18.21 8.00
N GLY A 14 12.92 -18.14 8.01
CA GLY A 14 13.74 -18.37 6.81
C GLY A 14 13.42 -17.44 5.64
N ASN A 15 13.06 -16.18 5.92
CA ASN A 15 12.63 -15.17 4.93
C ASN A 15 11.26 -15.43 4.26
N TYR A 16 10.47 -16.36 4.81
CA TYR A 16 9.07 -16.57 4.46
C TYR A 16 8.13 -16.06 5.55
N LEU A 17 7.02 -15.44 5.14
CA LEU A 17 5.97 -14.98 6.05
C LEU A 17 5.26 -16.17 6.70
N MET A 18 5.07 -16.09 8.02
CA MET A 18 4.21 -16.98 8.77
C MET A 18 2.79 -16.40 8.87
N PRO A 19 1.81 -17.16 9.40
CA PRO A 19 0.47 -16.64 9.62
C PRO A 19 0.51 -15.34 10.45
N PRO A 20 -0.27 -14.32 10.07
CA PRO A 20 -0.34 -13.07 10.80
C PRO A 20 -0.87 -13.30 12.22
N SER A 21 -0.32 -12.58 13.19
CA SER A 21 -0.79 -12.64 14.57
C SER A 21 -2.08 -11.84 14.75
N ASP A 22 -2.88 -12.19 15.77
CA ASP A 22 -4.09 -11.44 16.16
C ASP A 22 -3.78 -10.08 16.80
N LEU A 23 -2.56 -9.55 16.65
CA LEU A 23 -2.16 -8.28 17.25
C LEU A 23 -2.97 -7.11 16.67
N VAL A 24 -3.18 -7.07 15.37
CA VAL A 24 -3.97 -6.01 14.71
C VAL A 24 -5.43 -6.08 15.15
N ALA A 25 -6.03 -7.27 15.10
CA ALA A 25 -7.40 -7.49 15.54
C ALA A 25 -7.61 -7.09 17.02
N ARG A 26 -6.67 -7.43 17.91
CA ARG A 26 -6.73 -7.02 19.31
C ARG A 26 -6.56 -5.52 19.51
N ALA A 27 -5.65 -4.88 18.76
CA ALA A 27 -5.48 -3.44 18.82
C ALA A 27 -6.75 -2.72 18.38
N HIS A 28 -7.37 -3.15 17.28
CA HIS A 28 -8.64 -2.63 16.80
C HIS A 28 -9.78 -2.85 17.78
N ALA A 29 -9.84 -3.99 18.46
CA ALA A 29 -10.81 -4.26 19.52
C ALA A 29 -10.69 -3.29 20.72
N HIS A 30 -9.53 -2.66 20.89
CA HIS A 30 -9.28 -1.62 21.89
C HIS A 30 -9.30 -0.21 21.29
N ASN A 31 -9.82 -0.02 20.07
CA ASN A 31 -9.83 1.24 19.34
C ASN A 31 -8.42 1.86 19.16
N LEU A 32 -7.38 1.02 19.12
CA LEU A 32 -6.00 1.43 18.88
C LEU A 32 -5.66 1.26 17.40
N GLN A 33 -5.04 2.28 16.82
CA GLN A 33 -4.51 2.22 15.45
C GLN A 33 -3.15 1.56 15.42
N VAL A 34 -2.89 0.75 14.39
CA VAL A 34 -1.62 0.02 14.22
C VAL A 34 -0.88 0.55 13.01
N HIS A 35 0.30 1.13 13.28
CA HIS A 35 1.18 1.74 12.28
C HIS A 35 2.60 1.15 12.35
N PRO A 36 2.87 -0.02 11.73
CA PRO A 36 4.19 -0.63 11.75
C PRO A 36 5.26 0.18 11.00
N TYR A 37 6.50 0.04 11.46
CA TYR A 37 7.71 0.53 10.80
C TYR A 37 8.74 -0.61 10.66
N THR A 38 9.72 -0.58 9.74
CA THR A 38 9.89 0.32 8.58
C THR A 38 9.89 -0.53 7.31
N TYR A 39 9.12 -0.13 6.31
CA TYR A 39 9.03 -0.80 5.02
C TYR A 39 10.11 -0.30 4.07
N ARG A 40 10.79 -1.23 3.42
CA ARG A 40 12.02 -1.00 2.68
C ARG A 40 11.99 -1.80 1.38
N ASN A 41 12.26 -1.13 0.27
CA ASN A 41 12.13 -1.70 -1.07
C ASN A 41 13.30 -2.61 -1.46
N GLU A 42 14.39 -2.61 -0.71
CA GLU A 42 15.56 -3.40 -1.07
C GLU A 42 15.28 -4.90 -0.91
N ASN A 43 15.71 -5.69 -1.89
CA ASN A 43 15.47 -7.14 -1.96
C ASN A 43 15.89 -7.90 -0.69
N GLN A 44 16.87 -7.39 0.06
CA GLN A 44 17.32 -7.99 1.32
C GLN A 44 16.29 -7.87 2.46
N PHE A 45 15.34 -6.93 2.38
CA PHE A 45 14.31 -6.67 3.38
C PHE A 45 12.90 -7.12 2.95
N LEU A 46 12.78 -7.60 1.71
CA LEU A 46 11.56 -8.17 1.17
C LEU A 46 11.54 -9.69 1.40
N HIS A 47 10.46 -10.16 2.01
CA HIS A 47 10.21 -11.59 2.16
C HIS A 47 9.99 -12.24 0.79
N PHE A 48 10.40 -13.50 0.65
CA PHE A 48 10.29 -14.22 -0.63
C PHE A 48 8.86 -14.40 -1.11
N ASN A 49 7.89 -14.39 -0.20
CA ASN A 49 6.45 -14.40 -0.51
C ASN A 49 6.01 -13.26 -1.44
N PHE A 50 6.74 -12.14 -1.43
CA PHE A 50 6.40 -10.97 -2.24
C PHE A 50 7.08 -10.95 -3.61
N PHE A 51 7.84 -12.00 -3.97
CA PHE A 51 8.54 -12.10 -5.26
C PHE A 51 9.45 -10.89 -5.57
N GLN A 52 10.04 -10.28 -4.52
CA GLN A 52 10.83 -9.04 -4.61
C GLN A 52 10.04 -7.83 -5.14
N ASP A 53 8.71 -7.86 -5.04
CA ASP A 53 7.84 -6.75 -5.39
C ASP A 53 7.35 -6.03 -4.12
N PRO A 54 7.76 -4.76 -3.90
CA PRO A 54 7.28 -3.98 -2.76
C PRO A 54 5.78 -3.69 -2.80
N TYR A 55 5.14 -3.71 -3.97
CA TYR A 55 3.69 -3.49 -4.08
C TYR A 55 2.89 -4.64 -3.46
N ASN A 56 3.36 -5.88 -3.63
CA ASN A 56 2.75 -7.04 -2.99
C ASN A 56 2.89 -6.97 -1.46
N GLU A 57 3.99 -6.41 -0.97
CA GLU A 57 4.16 -6.16 0.47
C GLU A 57 3.10 -5.15 0.94
N TYR A 58 2.98 -3.98 0.29
CA TYR A 58 1.97 -2.99 0.68
C TYR A 58 0.55 -3.54 0.63
N ASP A 59 0.21 -4.30 -0.41
CA ASP A 59 -1.10 -4.94 -0.55
C ASP A 59 -1.40 -5.91 0.60
N PHE A 60 -0.45 -6.79 0.93
CA PHE A 60 -0.62 -7.72 2.03
C PHE A 60 -0.82 -6.99 3.37
N TRP A 61 -0.03 -5.96 3.66
CA TRP A 61 -0.13 -5.26 4.93
C TRP A 61 -1.39 -4.39 5.05
N ILE A 62 -1.75 -3.66 4.01
CA ILE A 62 -2.91 -2.75 4.01
C ILE A 62 -4.22 -3.54 3.86
N ASN A 63 -4.30 -4.45 2.88
CA ASN A 63 -5.55 -5.11 2.52
C ASN A 63 -5.75 -6.46 3.22
N THR A 64 -4.68 -7.24 3.45
CA THR A 64 -4.80 -8.57 4.09
C THR A 64 -4.68 -8.49 5.61
N VAL A 65 -3.66 -7.81 6.12
CA VAL A 65 -3.44 -7.65 7.57
C VAL A 65 -4.34 -6.54 8.15
N GLY A 66 -4.66 -5.52 7.36
CA GLY A 66 -5.56 -4.44 7.76
C GLY A 66 -4.88 -3.40 8.64
N VAL A 67 -3.61 -3.07 8.39
CA VAL A 67 -2.95 -1.98 9.14
C VAL A 67 -3.54 -0.61 8.76
N ASP A 68 -3.65 0.28 9.74
CA ASP A 68 -4.24 1.61 9.53
C ASP A 68 -3.29 2.56 8.78
N GLY A 69 -1.99 2.26 8.82
CA GLY A 69 -0.96 2.99 8.10
C GLY A 69 0.38 2.30 8.25
N LEU A 70 1.38 2.79 7.53
CA LEU A 70 2.72 2.22 7.55
C LEU A 70 3.77 3.30 7.37
N PHE A 71 4.96 3.07 7.94
CA PHE A 71 6.11 3.95 7.76
C PHE A 71 7.12 3.32 6.79
N THR A 72 7.39 4.00 5.68
CA THR A 72 8.37 3.57 4.68
C THR A 72 9.40 4.66 4.42
N ASP A 73 10.65 4.26 4.22
CA ASP A 73 11.72 5.16 3.75
C ASP A 73 11.52 5.52 2.25
N PHE A 74 10.66 4.79 1.53
CA PHE A 74 10.42 4.92 0.09
C PHE A 74 9.02 5.47 -0.22
N THR A 75 8.76 6.71 0.21
CA THR A 75 7.46 7.37 0.06
C THR A 75 6.97 7.45 -1.40
N GLY A 76 7.87 7.58 -2.38
CA GLY A 76 7.51 7.62 -3.80
C GLY A 76 6.90 6.33 -4.32
N THR A 77 7.37 5.17 -3.83
CA THR A 77 6.82 3.86 -4.23
C THR A 77 5.44 3.65 -3.62
N LEU A 78 5.27 3.99 -2.33
CA LEU A 78 3.96 3.93 -1.68
C LEU A 78 2.95 4.87 -2.35
N HIS A 79 3.38 6.09 -2.71
CA HIS A 79 2.51 7.03 -3.40
C HIS A 79 2.00 6.47 -4.74
N ARG A 80 2.90 5.88 -5.53
CA ARG A 80 2.53 5.24 -6.79
C ARG A 80 1.61 4.03 -6.60
N TYR A 81 1.84 3.23 -5.56
CA TYR A 81 0.92 2.16 -5.18
C TYR A 81 -0.48 2.71 -4.88
N GLN A 82 -0.57 3.77 -4.08
CA GLN A 82 -1.83 4.41 -3.75
C GLN A 82 -2.52 4.98 -4.98
N GLU A 83 -1.80 5.59 -5.93
CA GLU A 83 -2.39 6.06 -7.18
C GLU A 83 -2.98 4.91 -8.01
N LEU A 84 -2.29 3.77 -8.07
CA LEU A 84 -2.72 2.59 -8.82
C LEU A 84 -3.92 1.87 -8.18
N THR A 85 -3.98 1.87 -6.86
CA THR A 85 -5.00 1.14 -6.08
C THR A 85 -6.16 2.00 -5.62
N SER A 86 -6.02 3.33 -5.68
CA SER A 86 -7.09 4.25 -5.35
C SER A 86 -8.26 3.99 -6.29
N PRO A 87 -9.47 3.74 -5.75
CA PRO A 87 -10.65 3.69 -6.59
C PRO A 87 -10.76 5.01 -7.33
N HIS A 88 -10.78 4.94 -8.66
CA HIS A 88 -11.06 6.08 -9.52
C HIS A 88 -12.28 6.81 -8.94
N ARG A 89 -12.18 8.13 -8.73
CA ARG A 89 -13.29 8.92 -8.18
C ARG A 89 -14.55 8.54 -8.95
N LYS A 90 -15.59 8.12 -8.23
CA LYS A 90 -16.93 7.80 -8.80
C LYS A 90 -17.57 8.98 -9.54
N ASP A 91 -16.90 10.13 -9.49
CA ASP A 91 -17.37 11.45 -9.90
C ASP A 91 -17.05 11.76 -11.37
N GLU A 92 -16.18 10.97 -12.03
CA GLU A 92 -15.93 11.11 -13.46
C GLU A 92 -16.79 10.12 -14.26
N THR A 93 -17.94 10.61 -14.72
CA THR A 93 -18.73 9.90 -15.73
C THR A 93 -17.90 9.66 -17.00
N ALA A 94 -18.18 8.60 -17.76
CA ALA A 94 -17.52 8.36 -19.04
C ALA A 94 -17.54 9.60 -19.97
N ASN A 95 -18.60 10.40 -19.87
CA ASN A 95 -18.74 11.66 -20.60
C ASN A 95 -17.73 12.74 -20.16
N SER A 96 -17.42 12.87 -18.86
CA SER A 96 -16.42 13.84 -18.41
C SER A 96 -15.01 13.46 -18.88
N LEU A 97 -14.72 12.17 -19.00
CA LEU A 97 -13.47 11.68 -19.57
C LEU A 97 -13.38 12.00 -21.07
N LEU A 98 -14.46 11.78 -21.84
CA LEU A 98 -14.51 12.13 -23.25
C LEU A 98 -14.34 13.64 -23.49
N VAL A 99 -14.92 14.47 -22.64
CA VAL A 99 -14.74 15.93 -22.70
C VAL A 99 -13.29 16.33 -22.44
N LYS A 100 -12.64 15.74 -21.41
CA LYS A 100 -11.21 15.97 -21.15
C LYS A 100 -10.34 15.53 -22.33
N ILE A 101 -10.58 14.35 -22.89
CA ILE A 101 -9.84 13.83 -24.03
C ILE A 101 -9.99 14.77 -25.24
N SER A 102 -11.22 15.21 -25.53
CA SER A 102 -11.48 16.16 -26.62
C SER A 102 -10.75 17.49 -26.41
N GLN A 103 -10.72 18.02 -25.18
CA GLN A 103 -9.99 19.26 -24.86
C GLN A 103 -8.48 19.11 -25.05
N MET A 104 -7.92 17.97 -24.66
CA MET A 104 -6.48 17.69 -24.84
C MET A 104 -6.11 17.56 -26.32
N ILE A 105 -6.97 16.93 -27.14
CA ILE A 105 -6.77 16.83 -28.59
C ILE A 105 -6.88 18.21 -29.25
N SER A 106 -7.89 19.01 -28.92
CA SER A 106 -8.04 20.37 -29.48
C SER A 106 -6.89 21.30 -29.09
N ALA A 107 -6.29 21.13 -27.92
CA ALA A 107 -5.10 21.88 -27.51
C ALA A 107 -3.84 21.50 -28.32
N TYR A 108 -3.83 20.33 -28.95
CA TYR A 108 -2.71 19.85 -29.78
C TYR A 108 -2.90 20.16 -31.27
N GLU A 109 -4.15 20.13 -31.75
CA GLU A 109 -4.52 20.47 -33.14
C GLU A 109 -4.62 21.99 -33.39
N GLY A 110 -4.47 22.81 -32.36
CA GLY A 110 -4.55 24.28 -32.42
C GLY A 110 -3.20 25.01 -32.56
N LEU A 111 -2.11 24.29 -32.86
CA LEU A 111 -0.77 24.82 -33.20
C LEU A 111 -0.52 24.71 -34.71
#